data_AF-A0AAD2PMQ1-F1
#
_entry.id   AF-A0AAD2PMQ1-F1
#
_cell.length_a   1.000
_cell.length_b   1.000
_cell.length_c   1.000
_cell.angle_alpha   90.00
_cell.angle_beta   90.00
_cell.angle_gamma   90.00
#
_symmetry.space_group_name_H-M   'P 1'
#
loop_
_entity.id
_entity.type
_entity.pdbx_description
1 polymer ?
#
loop_
_entity_poly.entity_id
_entity_poly.type
_entity_poly.pdbx_seq_one_letter_code
_entity_poly.pdbx_strand_id
1 'polypeptide(L)'
;MNEHNITNESLALAMMLVVVAILISHKEKLALEKDILWSVCRAVVQLIIVGYVLKYIFGVNHSILTLLMVLFICFNAAYNAQKRSKYIDKAFLSSFIAITVGAGLTLAVLVLSGSIEFTPMRVIPISGMIAGNAMVAVGLCYNNLGQRFNSEQQQIQEKLSLGATPKVASAPLIRDSIRASLIPTIDSAKTVGLVSLPGMMSGLIFAGIDPVKAIKYQIMVTFMLLSTASLSTIIACYLTYRKFYNSRHQLVVTNLKKT
;
A
#
# COMPACT_ATOMS: atom_id res chain seq x y z
N MET A 1 17.43 -27.23 18.60
CA MET A 1 16.90 -25.84 18.59
C MET A 1 15.73 -25.83 19.55
N ASN A 2 15.83 -25.10 20.68
CA ASN A 2 14.67 -24.91 21.55
C ASN A 2 13.64 -24.10 20.75
N GLU A 3 12.49 -24.70 20.45
CA GLU A 3 11.37 -23.97 19.86
C GLU A 3 10.94 -22.91 20.88
N HIS A 4 11.36 -21.66 20.65
CA HIS A 4 10.81 -20.51 21.35
C HIS A 4 9.36 -20.34 20.90
N ASN A 5 8.46 -21.10 21.51
CA ASN A 5 7.04 -20.91 21.33
C ASN A 5 6.67 -19.56 21.93
N ILE A 6 6.09 -18.69 21.13
CA ILE A 6 5.47 -17.44 21.59
C ILE A 6 4.33 -17.86 22.51
N THR A 7 4.58 -17.87 23.82
CA THR A 7 3.58 -18.22 24.82
C THR A 7 2.52 -17.12 24.92
N ASN A 8 1.30 -17.48 25.31
CA ASN A 8 0.23 -16.51 25.56
C ASN A 8 0.66 -15.41 26.55
N GLU A 9 1.54 -15.75 27.50
CA GLU A 9 2.13 -14.81 28.46
C GLU A 9 3.06 -13.79 27.78
N SER A 10 3.92 -14.23 26.85
CA SER A 10 4.79 -13.32 26.09
C SER A 10 3.97 -12.36 25.20
N LEU A 11 2.85 -12.84 24.64
CA LEU A 11 1.92 -12.02 23.87
C LEU A 11 1.20 -11.00 24.75
N ALA A 12 0.80 -11.39 25.97
CA ALA A 12 0.19 -10.50 26.95
C ALA A 12 1.17 -9.42 27.43
N LEU A 13 2.44 -9.77 27.64
CA LEU A 13 3.50 -8.81 27.97
C LEU A 13 3.76 -7.83 26.81
N ALA A 14 3.77 -8.31 25.56
CA ALA A 14 3.88 -7.43 24.40
C ALA A 14 2.70 -6.46 24.27
N MET A 15 1.48 -6.88 24.66
CA MET A 15 0.31 -6.00 24.73
C MET A 15 0.48 -4.87 25.75
N MET A 16 1.30 -5.04 26.79
CA MET A 16 1.58 -3.96 27.75
C MET A 16 2.27 -2.77 27.07
N LEU A 17 3.10 -2.99 26.03
CA LEU A 17 3.72 -1.89 25.27
C LEU A 17 2.67 -1.00 24.58
N VAL A 18 1.58 -1.60 24.10
CA VAL A 18 0.45 -0.86 23.52
C VAL A 18 -0.25 -0.04 24.60
N VAL A 19 -0.42 -0.58 25.81
CA VAL A 19 -1.00 0.13 26.95
C VAL A 19 -0.16 1.36 27.32
N VAL A 20 1.17 1.23 27.35
CA VAL A 20 2.06 2.37 27.59
C VAL A 20 1.88 3.46 26.53
N ALA A 21 1.77 3.09 25.25
CA ALA A 21 1.51 4.06 24.17
C ALA A 21 0.15 4.77 24.34
N ILE A 22 -0.89 4.06 24.78
CA ILE A 22 -2.21 4.63 25.09
C ILE A 22 -2.12 5.61 26.27
N LEU A 23 -1.41 5.25 27.34
CA LEU A 23 -1.23 6.12 28.52
C LEU A 23 -0.49 7.42 28.17
N ILE A 24 0.56 7.34 27.34
CA ILE A 24 1.26 8.52 26.83
C ILE A 24 0.33 9.35 25.94
N SER A 25 -0.44 8.70 25.05
CA SER A 25 -1.41 9.37 24.19
C SER A 25 -2.46 10.16 24.97
N HIS A 26 -2.95 9.57 26.07
CA HIS A 26 -3.89 10.22 26.99
C HIS A 26 -3.25 11.40 27.71
N LYS A 27 -2.02 11.24 28.21
CA LYS A 27 -1.29 12.30 28.89
C LYS A 27 -1.04 13.51 27.98
N GLU A 28 -0.66 13.25 26.73
CA GLU A 28 -0.39 14.29 25.72
C GLU A 28 -1.65 14.77 24.97
N LYS A 29 -2.84 14.27 25.33
CA LYS A 29 -4.14 14.64 24.71
C LYS A 29 -4.17 14.49 23.19
N LEU A 30 -3.49 13.47 22.67
CA LEU A 30 -3.38 13.20 21.23
C LEU A 30 -4.71 12.69 20.63
N ALA A 31 -5.69 12.32 21.45
CA ALA A 31 -7.00 11.78 21.06
C ALA A 31 -6.93 10.50 20.19
N LEU A 32 -5.83 9.75 20.25
CA LEU A 32 -5.60 8.53 19.46
C LEU A 32 -6.03 7.24 20.19
N GLU A 33 -6.40 7.31 21.47
CA GLU A 33 -6.64 6.13 22.31
C GLU A 33 -7.68 5.18 21.72
N LYS A 34 -8.84 5.71 21.31
CA LYS A 34 -9.94 4.94 20.71
C LYS A 34 -9.53 4.35 19.35
N ASP A 35 -8.78 5.12 18.56
CA ASP A 35 -8.30 4.69 17.25
C ASP A 35 -7.26 3.57 17.37
N ILE A 36 -6.34 3.67 18.34
CA ILE A 36 -5.35 2.63 18.64
C ILE A 36 -6.06 1.35 19.09
N LEU A 37 -6.95 1.44 20.08
CA LEU A 37 -7.63 0.27 20.65
C LEU A 37 -8.52 -0.43 19.61
N TRP A 38 -9.28 0.33 18.83
CA TRP A 38 -10.09 -0.23 17.74
C TRP A 38 -9.23 -0.85 16.64
N SER A 39 -8.10 -0.22 16.28
CA SER A 39 -7.17 -0.76 15.28
C SER A 39 -6.53 -2.07 15.72
N VAL A 40 -6.10 -2.17 16.98
CA VAL A 40 -5.50 -3.38 17.55
C VAL A 40 -6.51 -4.52 17.60
N CYS A 41 -7.70 -4.28 18.17
CA CYS A 41 -8.76 -5.29 18.24
C CYS A 41 -9.13 -5.80 16.84
N ARG A 42 -9.35 -4.88 15.89
CA ARG A 42 -9.60 -5.21 14.49
C ARG A 42 -8.47 -6.03 13.88
N ALA A 43 -7.21 -5.65 14.10
CA ALA A 43 -6.05 -6.37 13.56
C ALA A 43 -5.97 -7.81 14.07
N VAL A 44 -6.19 -8.04 15.37
CA VAL A 44 -6.20 -9.38 15.97
C VAL A 44 -7.28 -10.25 15.34
N VAL A 45 -8.52 -9.75 15.31
CA VAL A 45 -9.66 -10.48 14.72
C VAL A 45 -9.41 -10.77 13.23
N GLN A 46 -8.90 -9.79 12.48
CA GLN A 46 -8.58 -9.97 11.06
C GLN A 46 -7.47 -10.99 10.82
N LEU A 47 -6.39 -10.96 11.61
CA LEU A 47 -5.29 -11.91 11.48
C LEU A 47 -5.73 -13.34 11.78
N ILE A 48 -6.58 -13.54 12.80
CA ILE A 48 -7.15 -14.85 13.13
C ILE A 48 -7.98 -15.37 11.95
N ILE A 49 -8.92 -14.56 11.44
CA ILE A 49 -9.80 -14.94 10.33
C ILE A 49 -8.96 -15.27 9.08
N VAL A 50 -8.03 -14.39 8.71
CA VAL A 50 -7.16 -14.59 7.53
C VAL A 50 -6.29 -15.83 7.71
N GLY A 51 -5.78 -16.12 8.92
CA GLY A 51 -5.02 -17.33 9.21
C GLY A 51 -5.81 -18.60 8.91
N TYR A 52 -7.07 -18.69 9.35
CA TYR A 52 -7.94 -19.83 9.05
C TYR A 52 -8.29 -19.93 7.55
N VAL A 53 -8.58 -18.80 6.91
CA VAL A 53 -8.87 -18.75 5.46
C VAL A 53 -7.66 -19.24 4.66
N LEU A 54 -6.45 -18.78 4.99
CA LEU A 54 -5.23 -19.20 4.32
C LEU A 54 -4.96 -20.69 4.54
N LYS A 55 -5.16 -21.21 5.76
CA LYS A 55 -5.03 -22.65 6.04
C LYS A 55 -5.91 -23.49 5.12
N TYR A 56 -7.16 -23.07 4.90
CA TYR A 56 -8.08 -23.74 3.98
C TYR A 56 -7.63 -23.63 2.52
N ILE A 57 -7.32 -22.42 2.05
CA ILE A 57 -6.91 -22.17 0.65
C ILE A 57 -5.64 -22.96 0.31
N PHE A 58 -4.68 -23.04 1.23
CA PHE A 58 -3.45 -23.80 1.04
C PHE A 58 -3.70 -25.31 0.95
N GLY A 59 -4.71 -25.83 1.66
CA GLY A 59 -5.09 -27.25 1.59
C GLY A 59 -5.81 -27.64 0.29
N VAL A 60 -6.64 -26.75 -0.25
CA VAL A 60 -7.40 -27.03 -1.50
C VAL A 60 -6.52 -26.89 -2.75
N ASN A 61 -5.48 -26.06 -2.70
CA ASN A 61 -4.52 -25.84 -3.78
C ASN A 61 -5.14 -25.57 -5.17
N HIS A 62 -6.16 -24.71 -5.22
CA HIS A 62 -6.91 -24.42 -6.44
C HIS A 62 -6.61 -23.01 -6.98
N SER A 63 -6.14 -22.93 -8.24
CA SER A 63 -5.70 -21.67 -8.88
C SER A 63 -6.75 -20.57 -8.88
N ILE A 64 -8.03 -20.91 -9.04
CA ILE A 64 -9.15 -19.95 -9.03
C ILE A 64 -9.33 -19.33 -7.63
N LEU A 65 -9.19 -20.12 -6.56
CA LEU A 65 -9.30 -19.60 -5.18
C LEU A 65 -8.14 -18.66 -4.87
N THR A 66 -6.93 -18.98 -5.34
CA THR A 66 -5.77 -18.08 -5.26
C THR A 66 -6.06 -16.76 -5.95
N LEU A 67 -6.56 -16.78 -7.19
CA LEU A 67 -6.87 -15.56 -7.93
C LEU A 67 -7.96 -14.72 -7.25
N LEU A 68 -9.02 -15.37 -6.73
CA LEU A 68 -10.07 -14.69 -5.97
C LEU A 68 -9.51 -14.02 -4.71
N MET A 69 -8.59 -14.68 -4.00
CA MET A 69 -7.95 -14.10 -2.82
C MET A 69 -7.06 -12.90 -3.20
N VAL A 70 -6.31 -12.99 -4.30
CA VAL A 70 -5.53 -11.86 -4.82
C VAL A 70 -6.43 -10.67 -5.18
N LEU A 71 -7.56 -10.92 -5.84
CA LEU A 71 -8.54 -9.87 -6.15
C LEU A 71 -9.17 -9.27 -4.88
N PHE A 72 -9.47 -10.08 -3.88
CA PHE A 72 -9.95 -9.62 -2.58
C PHE A 72 -8.94 -8.71 -1.86
N ILE A 73 -7.65 -9.07 -1.93
CA ILE A 73 -6.55 -8.23 -1.42
C ILE A 73 -6.50 -6.90 -2.18
N CYS A 74 -6.51 -6.92 -3.53
CA CYS A 74 -6.48 -5.72 -4.36
C CYS A 74 -7.70 -4.82 -4.12
N PHE A 75 -8.89 -5.39 -3.91
CA PHE A 75 -10.11 -4.67 -3.58
C PHE A 75 -9.97 -3.92 -2.24
N ASN A 76 -9.52 -4.61 -1.18
CA ASN A 76 -9.31 -4.00 0.13
C ASN A 76 -8.20 -2.93 0.10
N ALA A 77 -7.12 -3.20 -0.63
CA ALA A 77 -6.03 -2.26 -0.86
C ALA A 77 -6.55 -0.97 -1.54
N ALA A 78 -7.34 -1.10 -2.60
CA ALA A 78 -7.93 0.04 -3.30
C ALA A 78 -8.91 0.84 -2.43
N TYR A 79 -9.74 0.15 -1.65
CA TYR A 79 -10.68 0.78 -0.73
C TYR A 79 -9.97 1.60 0.35
N ASN A 80 -8.92 1.05 0.95
CA ASN A 80 -8.12 1.76 1.95
C ASN A 80 -7.28 2.89 1.34
N ALA A 81 -6.77 2.72 0.11
CA ALA A 81 -6.05 3.77 -0.60
C ALA A 81 -6.94 5.00 -0.87
N GLN A 82 -8.20 4.79 -1.29
CA GLN A 82 -9.15 5.89 -1.47
C GLN A 82 -9.43 6.62 -0.13
N LYS A 83 -9.55 5.88 0.98
CA LYS A 83 -9.82 6.50 2.29
C LYS A 83 -8.71 7.41 2.79
N ARG A 84 -7.48 7.24 2.29
CA ARG A 84 -6.32 8.07 2.67
C ARG A 84 -6.40 9.51 2.17
N SER A 85 -7.17 9.81 1.13
CA SER A 85 -7.35 11.19 0.64
C SER A 85 -8.75 11.70 0.92
N LYS A 86 -8.84 12.87 1.56
CA LYS A 86 -10.07 13.62 1.78
C LYS A 86 -10.49 14.46 0.57
N TYR A 87 -9.58 14.64 -0.38
CA TYR A 87 -9.77 15.55 -1.51
C TYR A 87 -10.44 14.87 -2.69
N ILE A 88 -10.16 13.58 -2.91
CA ILE A 88 -10.53 12.94 -4.18
C ILE A 88 -11.76 12.06 -3.97
N ASP A 89 -12.88 12.52 -4.53
CA ASP A 89 -14.11 11.77 -4.47
C ASP A 89 -14.14 10.60 -5.49
N LYS A 90 -14.79 9.51 -5.10
CA LYS A 90 -14.95 8.29 -5.92
C LYS A 90 -13.62 7.77 -6.52
N ALA A 91 -12.51 7.86 -5.77
CA ALA A 91 -11.20 7.37 -6.21
C ALA A 91 -11.08 5.83 -6.25
N PHE A 92 -12.06 5.09 -5.71
CA PHE A 92 -12.05 3.61 -5.63
C PHE A 92 -11.66 2.95 -6.95
N LEU A 93 -12.39 3.25 -8.03
CA LEU A 93 -12.19 2.60 -9.32
C LEU A 93 -10.80 2.89 -9.89
N SER A 94 -10.34 4.14 -9.74
CA SER A 94 -8.99 4.56 -10.14
C SER A 94 -7.91 3.82 -9.34
N SER A 95 -8.11 3.64 -8.04
CA SER A 95 -7.20 2.86 -7.18
C SER A 95 -7.23 1.37 -7.51
N PHE A 96 -8.41 0.81 -7.76
CA PHE A 96 -8.58 -0.61 -8.06
C PHE A 96 -7.90 -0.98 -9.36
N ILE A 97 -8.10 -0.19 -10.42
CA ILE A 97 -7.41 -0.38 -11.70
C ILE A 97 -5.91 -0.23 -11.50
N ALA A 98 -5.46 0.83 -10.83
CA ALA A 98 -4.03 1.09 -10.64
C ALA A 98 -3.31 -0.02 -9.87
N ILE A 99 -3.85 -0.42 -8.71
CA ILE A 99 -3.24 -1.46 -7.86
C ILE A 99 -3.33 -2.82 -8.54
N THR A 100 -4.45 -3.16 -9.18
CA THR A 100 -4.61 -4.46 -9.85
C THR A 100 -3.71 -4.58 -11.07
N VAL A 101 -3.55 -3.50 -11.86
CA VAL A 101 -2.61 -3.50 -12.99
C VAL A 101 -1.16 -3.56 -12.50
N GLY A 102 -0.79 -2.77 -11.49
CA GLY A 102 0.56 -2.79 -10.93
C GLY A 102 0.93 -4.13 -10.29
N ALA A 103 0.04 -4.69 -9.48
CA ALA A 103 0.23 -5.99 -8.83
C ALA A 103 0.14 -7.15 -9.83
N GLY A 104 -0.81 -7.10 -10.76
CA GLY A 104 -0.97 -8.12 -11.80
C GLY A 104 0.24 -8.19 -12.73
N LEU A 105 0.75 -7.04 -13.18
CA LEU A 105 1.94 -7.01 -14.04
C LEU A 105 3.18 -7.54 -13.32
N THR A 106 3.40 -7.14 -12.06
CA THR A 106 4.56 -7.62 -11.31
C THR A 106 4.48 -9.11 -10.98
N LEU A 107 3.31 -9.60 -10.57
CA LEU A 107 3.10 -11.04 -10.39
C LEU A 107 3.26 -11.82 -11.70
N ALA A 108 2.72 -11.31 -12.81
CA ALA A 108 2.86 -11.95 -14.11
C ALA A 108 4.34 -12.07 -14.51
N VAL A 109 5.13 -11.01 -14.37
CA VAL A 109 6.57 -11.05 -14.64
C VAL A 109 7.27 -12.10 -13.78
N LEU A 110 6.96 -12.18 -12.48
CA LEU A 110 7.59 -13.12 -11.56
C LEU A 110 7.25 -14.59 -11.83
N VAL A 111 6.02 -14.85 -12.27
CA VAL A 111 5.57 -16.20 -12.64
C VAL A 111 6.16 -16.60 -13.99
N LEU A 112 6.15 -15.71 -14.97
CA LEU A 112 6.71 -15.96 -16.30
C LEU A 112 8.23 -16.10 -16.29
N SER A 113 8.93 -15.39 -15.41
CA SER A 113 10.38 -15.54 -15.24
C SER A 113 10.79 -16.83 -14.52
N GLY A 114 9.81 -17.62 -14.03
CA GLY A 114 10.07 -18.81 -13.21
C GLY A 114 10.62 -18.50 -11.82
N SER A 115 10.58 -17.22 -11.39
CA SER A 115 11.07 -16.83 -10.06
C SER A 115 10.11 -17.25 -8.95
N ILE A 116 8.81 -17.35 -9.25
CA ILE A 116 7.76 -17.83 -8.34
C ILE A 116 6.85 -18.81 -9.08
N GLU A 117 6.67 -20.00 -8.53
CA GLU A 117 5.61 -20.91 -8.96
C GLU A 117 4.24 -20.38 -8.53
N PHE A 118 3.24 -20.52 -9.40
CA PHE A 118 1.85 -20.12 -9.13
C PHE A 118 1.18 -21.08 -8.14
N THR A 119 1.63 -21.04 -6.90
CA THR A 119 1.10 -21.81 -5.77
C THR A 119 0.49 -20.84 -4.74
N PRO A 120 -0.62 -21.20 -4.08
CA PRO A 120 -1.29 -20.31 -3.12
C PRO A 120 -0.35 -19.78 -2.03
N MET A 121 0.53 -20.65 -1.51
CA MET A 121 1.47 -20.35 -0.44
C MET A 121 2.52 -19.29 -0.82
N ARG A 122 2.89 -19.17 -2.11
CA ARG A 122 3.82 -18.15 -2.60
C ARG A 122 3.10 -16.91 -3.10
N VAL A 123 2.04 -17.09 -3.89
CA VAL A 123 1.34 -15.98 -4.57
C VAL A 123 0.58 -15.10 -3.59
N ILE A 124 -0.15 -15.67 -2.63
CA ILE A 124 -1.05 -14.88 -1.76
C ILE A 124 -0.27 -13.93 -0.84
N PRO A 125 0.77 -14.36 -0.10
CA PRO A 125 1.56 -13.46 0.73
C PRO A 125 2.26 -12.36 -0.09
N ILE A 126 2.81 -12.73 -1.25
CA ILE A 126 3.50 -11.79 -2.14
C ILE A 126 2.53 -10.76 -2.71
N SER A 127 1.35 -11.18 -3.13
CA SER A 127 0.27 -10.28 -3.54
C SER A 127 -0.14 -9.33 -2.41
N GLY A 128 -0.22 -9.83 -1.17
CA GLY A 128 -0.48 -9.02 0.02
C GLY A 128 0.56 -7.91 0.22
N MET A 129 1.85 -8.24 0.12
CA MET A 129 2.93 -7.25 0.24
C MET A 129 2.91 -6.24 -0.90
N ILE A 130 2.75 -6.71 -2.13
CA ILE A 130 2.73 -5.89 -3.35
C ILE A 130 1.55 -4.90 -3.31
N ALA A 131 0.34 -5.38 -3.06
CA ALA A 131 -0.86 -4.56 -2.98
C ALA A 131 -0.84 -3.63 -1.77
N GLY A 132 -0.29 -4.08 -0.63
CA GLY A 132 -0.14 -3.26 0.58
C GLY A 132 0.79 -2.06 0.36
N ASN A 133 1.96 -2.28 -0.27
CA ASN A 133 2.87 -1.20 -0.61
C ASN A 133 2.27 -0.24 -1.65
N ALA A 134 1.59 -0.78 -2.67
CA ALA A 134 0.88 0.03 -3.66
C ALA A 134 -0.25 0.87 -3.03
N MET A 135 -1.01 0.32 -2.08
CA MET A 135 -2.04 1.05 -1.33
C MET A 135 -1.47 2.28 -0.60
N VAL A 136 -0.34 2.12 0.07
CA VAL A 136 0.31 3.21 0.81
C VAL A 136 0.78 4.30 -0.15
N ALA A 137 1.47 3.92 -1.23
CA ALA A 137 1.98 4.85 -2.24
C ALA A 137 0.85 5.60 -2.97
N VAL A 138 -0.17 4.89 -3.46
CA VAL A 138 -1.34 5.49 -4.13
C VAL A 138 -2.10 6.42 -3.19
N GLY A 139 -2.34 6.00 -1.95
CA GLY A 139 -3.03 6.84 -0.96
C GLY A 139 -2.26 8.13 -0.63
N LEU A 140 -0.93 8.05 -0.50
CA LEU A 140 -0.08 9.22 -0.31
C LEU A 140 -0.08 10.13 -1.54
N CYS A 141 -0.05 9.56 -2.74
CA CYS A 141 -0.15 10.30 -4.00
C CYS A 141 -1.46 11.09 -4.06
N TYR A 142 -2.59 10.48 -3.72
CA TYR A 142 -3.89 11.16 -3.69
C TYR A 142 -3.97 12.28 -2.66
N ASN A 143 -3.35 12.10 -1.50
CA ASN A 143 -3.34 13.14 -0.48
C ASN A 143 -2.49 14.33 -0.96
N ASN A 144 -1.28 14.08 -1.46
CA ASN A 144 -0.40 15.12 -2.01
C ASN A 144 -1.03 15.83 -3.21
N LEU A 145 -1.60 15.07 -4.14
CA LEU A 145 -2.25 15.63 -5.33
C LEU A 145 -3.42 16.52 -4.92
N GLY A 146 -4.32 16.02 -4.08
CA GLY A 146 -5.46 16.78 -3.58
C GLY A 146 -5.07 18.05 -2.84
N GLN A 147 -4.09 17.95 -1.94
CA GLN A 147 -3.57 19.10 -1.22
C GLN A 147 -2.98 20.15 -2.16
N ARG A 148 -2.18 19.74 -3.15
CA ARG A 148 -1.57 20.67 -4.13
C ARG A 148 -2.59 21.32 -5.05
N PHE A 149 -3.56 20.56 -5.54
CA PHE A 149 -4.66 21.14 -6.31
C PHE A 149 -5.49 22.12 -5.49
N ASN A 150 -5.59 21.90 -4.17
CA ASN A 150 -6.27 22.83 -3.27
C ASN A 150 -5.45 24.08 -2.95
N SER A 151 -4.12 23.97 -2.78
CA SER A 151 -3.25 25.10 -2.43
C SER A 151 -2.82 25.94 -3.63
N GLU A 152 -2.63 25.33 -4.80
CA GLU A 152 -2.09 25.97 -6.01
C GLU A 152 -3.18 26.32 -7.03
N GLN A 153 -4.44 26.46 -6.59
CA GLN A 153 -5.60 26.73 -7.46
C GLN A 153 -5.38 27.95 -8.35
N GLN A 154 -4.88 29.04 -7.75
CA GLN A 154 -4.65 30.30 -8.45
C GLN A 154 -3.64 30.11 -9.61
N GLN A 155 -2.51 29.46 -9.35
CA GLN A 155 -1.50 29.20 -10.39
C GLN A 155 -2.02 28.31 -11.52
N ILE A 156 -2.90 27.36 -11.21
CA ILE A 156 -3.55 26.53 -12.23
C ILE A 156 -4.48 27.41 -13.10
N GLN A 157 -5.30 28.26 -12.48
CA GLN A 157 -6.24 29.13 -13.18
C GLN A 157 -5.53 30.18 -14.05
N GLU A 158 -4.40 30.72 -13.59
CA GLU A 158 -3.54 31.62 -14.38
C GLU A 158 -3.06 30.92 -15.65
N LYS A 159 -2.53 29.70 -15.54
CA LYS A 159 -2.08 28.92 -16.70
C LYS A 159 -3.22 28.60 -17.66
N LEU A 160 -4.39 28.22 -17.16
CA LEU A 160 -5.57 27.96 -17.98
C LEU A 160 -6.04 29.23 -18.72
N SER A 161 -6.02 30.38 -18.04
CA SER A 161 -6.40 31.69 -18.61
C SER A 161 -5.44 32.11 -19.73
N LEU A 162 -4.16 31.74 -19.62
CA LEU A 162 -3.16 31.92 -20.68
C LEU A 162 -3.24 30.87 -21.81
N GLY A 163 -4.27 30.01 -21.81
CA GLY A 163 -4.50 29.00 -22.85
C GLY A 163 -3.77 27.66 -22.65
N ALA A 164 -3.16 27.41 -21.49
CA ALA A 164 -2.55 26.13 -21.20
C ALA A 164 -3.62 25.02 -21.06
N THR A 165 -3.33 23.83 -21.60
CA THR A 165 -4.21 22.67 -21.38
C THR A 165 -4.12 22.17 -19.93
N PRO A 166 -5.17 21.49 -19.39
CA PRO A 166 -5.12 20.89 -18.05
C PRO A 166 -3.89 20.03 -17.78
N LYS A 167 -3.43 19.30 -18.80
CA LYS A 167 -2.22 18.46 -18.72
C LYS A 167 -0.97 19.30 -18.47
N VAL A 168 -0.82 20.44 -19.15
CA VAL A 168 0.33 21.34 -18.98
C VAL A 168 0.23 22.07 -17.64
N ALA A 169 -0.96 22.58 -17.30
CA ALA A 169 -1.19 23.29 -16.03
C ALA A 169 -0.91 22.39 -14.80
N SER A 170 -1.28 21.11 -14.87
CA SER A 170 -1.10 20.13 -13.80
C SER A 170 0.24 19.41 -13.77
N ALA A 171 1.06 19.51 -14.83
CA ALA A 171 2.26 18.68 -14.97
C ALA A 171 3.23 18.75 -13.76
N PRO A 172 3.53 19.94 -13.19
CA PRO A 172 4.38 20.04 -12.00
C PRO A 172 3.75 19.32 -10.78
N LEU A 173 2.46 19.57 -10.53
CA LEU A 173 1.74 18.97 -9.40
C LEU A 173 1.70 17.44 -9.49
N ILE A 174 1.48 16.90 -10.69
CA ILE A 174 1.49 15.46 -10.95
C ILE A 174 2.87 14.88 -10.64
N ARG A 175 3.94 15.48 -11.18
CA ARG A 175 5.32 15.01 -10.99
C ARG A 175 5.72 15.02 -9.52
N ASP A 176 5.44 16.11 -8.82
CA ASP A 176 5.78 16.27 -7.41
C ASP A 176 4.98 15.32 -6.52
N SER A 177 3.69 15.12 -6.82
CA SER A 177 2.84 14.19 -6.07
C SER A 177 3.28 12.74 -6.22
N ILE A 178 3.64 12.32 -7.45
CA ILE A 178 4.21 10.99 -7.71
C ILE A 178 5.55 10.85 -6.97
N ARG A 179 6.48 11.80 -7.13
CA ARG A 179 7.78 11.77 -6.47
C ARG A 179 7.62 11.65 -4.96
N ALA A 180 6.85 12.54 -4.34
CA ALA A 180 6.62 12.56 -2.90
C ALA A 180 6.04 11.24 -2.38
N SER A 181 5.14 10.61 -3.15
CA SER A 181 4.56 9.34 -2.75
C SER A 181 5.48 8.13 -2.84
N LEU A 182 6.54 8.19 -3.66
CA LEU A 182 7.51 7.10 -3.83
C LEU A 182 8.72 7.21 -2.91
N ILE A 183 8.94 8.36 -2.26
CA ILE A 183 10.03 8.57 -1.30
C ILE A 183 10.09 7.45 -0.24
N PRO A 184 8.99 7.08 0.46
CA PRO A 184 9.06 6.05 1.50
C PRO A 184 9.48 4.67 0.98
N THR A 185 9.03 4.29 -0.22
CA THR A 185 9.40 3.02 -0.85
C THR A 185 10.87 3.04 -1.29
N ILE A 186 11.35 4.15 -1.83
CA ILE A 186 12.76 4.34 -2.20
C ILE A 186 13.66 4.30 -0.95
N ASP A 187 13.26 4.96 0.13
CA ASP A 187 14.04 4.99 1.37
C ASP A 187 14.05 3.65 2.09
N SER A 188 12.93 2.91 2.05
CA SER A 188 12.88 1.52 2.51
C SER A 188 13.85 0.63 1.71
N ALA A 189 13.97 0.84 0.40
CA ALA A 189 14.91 0.09 -0.43
C ALA A 189 16.38 0.43 -0.14
N LYS A 190 16.69 1.69 0.18
CA LYS A 190 18.06 2.11 0.59
C LYS A 190 18.49 1.53 1.93
N THR A 191 17.55 1.31 2.83
CA THR A 191 17.82 0.87 4.21
C THR A 191 17.82 -0.65 4.37
N VAL A 192 17.31 -1.37 3.37
CA VAL A 192 17.22 -2.83 3.40
C VAL A 192 18.61 -3.47 3.49
N GLY A 193 18.83 -4.34 4.47
CA GLY A 193 20.10 -5.02 4.70
C GLY A 193 21.16 -4.24 5.47
N LEU A 194 20.99 -2.92 5.66
CA LEU A 194 21.89 -2.09 6.48
C LEU A 194 21.29 -1.71 7.83
N VAL A 195 20.07 -1.16 7.81
CA VAL A 195 19.37 -0.67 9.02
C VAL A 195 18.28 -1.64 9.45
N SER A 196 17.62 -2.29 8.48
CA SER A 196 16.58 -3.27 8.76
C SER A 196 16.85 -4.56 7.99
N LEU A 197 16.83 -5.68 8.70
CA LEU A 197 16.71 -7.00 8.10
C LEU A 197 15.22 -7.30 7.92
N PRO A 198 14.74 -7.48 6.68
CA PRO A 198 13.33 -7.73 6.43
C PRO A 198 12.86 -9.01 7.13
N GLY A 199 11.67 -8.95 7.75
CA GLY A 199 11.14 -10.07 8.52
C GLY A 199 10.98 -11.35 7.71
N MET A 200 10.63 -11.25 6.41
CA MET A 200 10.60 -12.42 5.51
C MET A 200 11.98 -13.04 5.33
N MET A 201 13.03 -12.24 5.14
CA MET A 201 14.40 -12.73 5.00
C MET A 201 14.87 -13.43 6.28
N SER A 202 14.67 -12.81 7.45
CA SER A 202 14.98 -13.42 8.74
C SER A 202 14.17 -14.71 8.97
N GLY A 203 12.89 -14.72 8.59
CA GLY A 203 12.03 -15.91 8.68
C GLY A 203 12.51 -17.09 7.84
N LEU A 204 12.97 -16.84 6.61
CA LEU A 204 13.57 -17.89 5.76
C LEU A 204 14.86 -18.43 6.38
N ILE A 205 15.70 -17.56 6.95
CA ILE A 205 16.93 -17.95 7.64
C ILE A 205 16.62 -18.80 8.87
N PHE A 206 15.64 -18.41 9.70
CA PHE A 206 15.20 -19.20 10.85
C PHE A 206 14.58 -20.55 10.46
N ALA A 207 13.97 -20.62 9.27
CA ALA A 207 13.48 -21.86 8.69
C ALA A 207 14.60 -22.75 8.09
N GLY A 208 15.88 -22.39 8.26
CA GLY A 208 17.03 -23.18 7.82
C GLY A 208 17.37 -23.02 6.33
N ILE A 209 16.78 -22.04 5.63
CA ILE A 209 17.13 -21.74 4.24
C ILE A 209 18.49 -21.03 4.21
N ASP A 210 19.33 -21.45 3.26
CA ASP A 210 20.63 -20.83 3.01
C ASP A 210 20.53 -19.28 2.91
N PRO A 211 21.33 -18.53 3.69
CA PRO A 211 21.27 -17.06 3.70
C PRO A 211 21.46 -16.43 2.33
N VAL A 212 22.28 -17.00 1.45
CA VAL A 212 22.50 -16.45 0.10
C VAL A 212 21.23 -16.58 -0.75
N LYS A 213 20.49 -17.70 -0.62
CA LYS A 213 19.16 -17.84 -1.25
C LYS A 213 18.16 -16.84 -0.67
N ALA A 214 18.11 -16.67 0.66
CA ALA A 214 17.21 -15.71 1.32
C ALA A 214 17.47 -14.28 0.85
N ILE A 215 18.74 -13.88 0.66
CA ILE A 215 19.14 -12.57 0.13
C ILE A 215 18.63 -12.39 -1.31
N LYS A 216 18.76 -13.39 -2.19
CA LYS A 216 18.25 -13.31 -3.57
C LYS A 216 16.74 -13.08 -3.62
N TYR A 217 15.98 -13.79 -2.77
CA TYR A 217 14.54 -13.55 -2.64
C TYR A 217 14.25 -12.14 -2.15
N GLN A 218 15.01 -11.64 -1.18
CA GLN A 218 14.79 -10.31 -0.65
C GLN A 218 15.10 -9.19 -1.66
N ILE A 219 16.15 -9.34 -2.47
CA ILE A 219 16.45 -8.41 -3.58
C ILE A 219 15.29 -8.37 -4.56
N MET A 220 14.77 -9.54 -4.96
CA MET A 220 13.60 -9.67 -5.83
C MET A 220 12.37 -8.97 -5.22
N VAL A 221 12.11 -9.19 -3.92
CA VAL A 221 11.02 -8.54 -3.17
C VAL A 221 11.17 -7.02 -3.17
N THR A 222 12.38 -6.49 -2.96
CA THR A 222 12.61 -5.04 -2.98
C THR A 222 12.31 -4.45 -4.36
N PHE A 223 12.75 -5.10 -5.45
CA PHE A 223 12.49 -4.63 -6.81
C PHE A 223 11.02 -4.71 -7.20
N MET A 224 10.31 -5.79 -6.85
CA MET A 224 8.87 -5.89 -7.15
C MET A 224 8.07 -4.82 -6.40
N LEU A 225 8.43 -4.52 -5.13
CA LEU A 225 7.73 -3.52 -4.33
C LEU A 225 7.94 -2.12 -4.92
N LEU A 226 9.17 -1.77 -5.31
CA LEU A 226 9.48 -0.52 -6.00
C LEU A 226 8.72 -0.39 -7.33
N SER A 227 8.78 -1.41 -8.18
CA SER A 227 8.10 -1.41 -9.48
C SER A 227 6.58 -1.27 -9.33
N THR A 228 5.98 -2.05 -8.42
CA THR A 228 4.52 -2.00 -8.21
C THR A 228 4.08 -0.65 -7.65
N ALA A 229 4.77 -0.12 -6.64
CA ALA A 229 4.44 1.19 -6.11
C ALA A 229 4.55 2.26 -7.18
N SER A 230 5.62 2.25 -7.99
CA SER A 230 5.83 3.21 -9.06
C SER A 230 4.72 3.13 -10.12
N LEU A 231 4.47 1.93 -10.67
CA LEU A 231 3.43 1.72 -11.70
C LEU A 231 2.03 2.07 -11.19
N SER A 232 1.65 1.56 -10.01
CA SER A 232 0.33 1.82 -9.44
C SER A 232 0.14 3.31 -9.17
N THR A 233 1.15 3.98 -8.62
CA THR A 233 1.10 5.42 -8.33
C THR A 233 0.97 6.25 -9.60
N ILE A 234 1.75 5.94 -10.63
CA ILE A 234 1.71 6.64 -11.92
C ILE A 234 0.32 6.49 -12.55
N ILE A 235 -0.18 5.25 -12.65
CA ILE A 235 -1.51 4.97 -13.22
C ILE A 235 -2.60 5.68 -12.40
N ALA A 236 -2.56 5.56 -11.07
CA ALA A 236 -3.54 6.18 -10.18
C ALA A 236 -3.54 7.71 -10.35
N CYS A 237 -2.37 8.34 -10.40
CA CYS A 237 -2.24 9.79 -10.55
C CYS A 237 -2.82 10.25 -11.90
N TYR A 238 -2.44 9.58 -13.00
CA TYR A 238 -2.95 9.93 -14.34
C TYR A 238 -4.45 9.66 -14.53
N LEU A 239 -5.02 8.66 -13.87
CA LEU A 239 -6.47 8.44 -13.90
C LEU A 239 -7.23 9.47 -13.06
N THR A 240 -6.59 10.03 -12.04
CA THR A 240 -7.28 10.82 -11.03
C THR A 240 -7.14 12.32 -11.25
N TYR A 241 -6.02 12.83 -11.79
CA TYR A 241 -5.85 14.27 -12.01
C TYR A 241 -6.95 14.87 -12.92
N ARG A 242 -7.46 14.07 -13.87
CA ARG A 242 -8.54 14.49 -14.77
C ARG A 242 -9.83 14.83 -14.02
N LYS A 243 -10.04 14.26 -12.82
CA LYS A 243 -11.23 14.52 -11.99
C LYS A 243 -11.27 15.92 -11.39
N PHE A 244 -10.15 16.63 -11.35
CA PHE A 244 -10.11 18.05 -10.93
C PHE A 244 -10.58 19.01 -12.03
N TYR A 245 -10.87 18.51 -13.23
CA TYR A 245 -11.31 19.32 -14.36
C TYR A 245 -12.68 18.87 -14.86
N ASN A 246 -13.50 19.81 -15.31
CA ASN A 246 -14.72 19.50 -16.06
C ASN A 246 -14.46 19.34 -17.57
N SER A 247 -15.49 18.97 -18.34
CA SER A 247 -15.41 18.81 -19.80
C SER A 247 -14.98 20.09 -20.55
N ARG A 248 -15.09 21.27 -19.92
CA ARG A 248 -14.66 22.56 -20.45
C ARG A 248 -13.26 22.98 -19.98
N HIS A 249 -12.49 22.05 -19.43
CA HIS A 249 -11.14 22.28 -18.87
C HIS A 249 -11.11 23.29 -17.70
N GLN A 250 -12.24 23.56 -17.05
CA GLN A 250 -12.28 24.42 -15.88
C GLN A 250 -11.94 23.61 -14.63
N LEU A 251 -11.18 24.23 -13.74
CA LEU A 251 -10.80 23.65 -12.46
C LEU A 251 -12.02 23.56 -11.52
N VAL A 252 -12.30 22.37 -10.98
CA VAL A 252 -13.41 22.09 -10.06
C VAL A 252 -12.85 21.57 -8.74
N VAL A 253 -12.51 22.49 -7.83
CA VAL A 253 -12.01 22.14 -6.48
C VAL A 253 -13.09 22.26 -5.41
N THR A 254 -14.30 22.73 -5.74
CA THR A 254 -15.36 22.96 -4.73
C THR A 254 -16.15 21.69 -4.36
N ASN A 255 -16.01 20.59 -5.10
CA ASN A 255 -16.72 19.32 -4.87
C ASN A 255 -15.87 18.28 -4.10
N LEU A 256 -14.92 18.71 -3.28
CA LEU A 256 -14.13 17.81 -2.44
C LEU A 256 -15.07 17.15 -1.41
N LYS A 257 -14.81 15.87 -1.15
CA LYS A 257 -15.60 14.96 -0.32
C LYS A 257 -16.22 15.66 0.88
N LYS A 258 -17.54 15.89 0.86
CA LYS A 258 -18.28 16.36 2.04
C LYS A 258 -18.16 15.26 3.10
N THR A 259 -17.50 15.60 4.19
CA THR A 259 -17.29 14.74 5.36
C THR A 259 -18.60 14.18 5.89
#